data_AF-A0A7V3UJ89-F1
#
_entry.id   AF-A0A7V3UJ89-F1
#
_cell.length_a   1.000
_cell.length_b   1.000
_cell.length_c   1.000
_cell.angle_alpha   90.00
_cell.angle_beta   90.00
_cell.angle_gamma   90.00
#
_symmetry.space_group_name_H-M   'P 1'
#
loop_
_entity.id
_entity.type
_entity.pdbx_description
1 polymer ?
#
loop_
_entity_poly.entity_id
_entity_poly.type
_entity_poly.pdbx_seq_one_letter_code
_entity_poly.pdbx_strand_id
1 'polypeptide(L)'
;MGLNLRKDGCYMKWFRLRTIGFTISLSLVAGLIGFARPTQAEDWLKLIGDVEENLRRWEITPAYTLVSQALEKEPRNPQLLSLLAKIYFLQGKYTQSLEALNKITEKTPPLDQQIEGFRNFVKALEELTRSFKEYESPHFILRLDPKVDQILVGYALDTLEKAYEKIGKEFQYFPEEKILVEVYPDAESFNVASSLSKRDIEVSGAIAITKFNKIVLASPWTLVRGYRWMDTLTHEYVHYVIVKTSYNNAPIWLHEGTAKYHEKLWKDVKGNYLTPFSEDLLARALDTNALIGFQQMEPSLVKLSSQEEVQLAFVEVASAVEYIVTTGGPGVLAKVMDILKTEVPASDAVSKALGQSYEAFEKGWKEFLKQKNLKKTPGLEGENFKIKGPNPEEEELFEEIESFQAREQIKRGDDFRKLGRKQAAILEYQRALRSVPNSPFILNKLALTYMELGNLDKAKQQLEKALEVNPNYVTTYTNLGDLYLIQGDYARAVENYLESNQINPFNPAIHKNMGIAYYKLNNPDRAVSEWKNALILDPTDMSVIQFLEQAKTSP
;
A
#
# COMPACT_ATOMS: atom_id res chain seq x y z
N MET A 1 27.00 -14.10 6.03
CA MET A 1 28.22 -13.51 5.43
C MET A 1 27.77 -12.27 4.68
N GLY A 2 27.92 -11.09 5.28
CA GLY A 2 27.21 -9.87 4.86
C GLY A 2 27.71 -9.33 3.53
N LEU A 3 26.81 -9.26 2.54
CA LEU A 3 27.04 -8.55 1.28
C LEU A 3 26.78 -7.06 1.51
N ASN A 4 27.89 -6.33 1.64
CA ASN A 4 27.94 -4.89 1.79
C ASN A 4 27.64 -4.24 0.42
N LEU A 5 26.36 -4.15 0.04
CA LEU A 5 25.89 -3.45 -1.15
C LEU A 5 25.92 -1.93 -0.89
N ARG A 6 27.13 -1.34 -0.89
CA ARG A 6 27.31 0.11 -0.88
C ARG A 6 27.56 0.64 -2.29
N LYS A 7 26.81 1.70 -2.59
CA LYS A 7 27.12 2.78 -3.55
C LYS A 7 27.31 2.32 -4.99
N ASP A 8 26.21 2.27 -5.75
CA ASP A 8 26.14 2.92 -7.06
C ASP A 8 24.69 2.90 -7.54
N GLY A 9 24.08 4.09 -7.62
CA GLY A 9 22.72 4.34 -8.08
C GLY A 9 22.55 4.12 -9.59
N CYS A 10 22.82 2.91 -10.07
CA CYS A 10 22.68 2.53 -11.48
C CYS A 10 21.28 1.95 -11.80
N TYR A 11 20.61 1.32 -10.82
CA TYR A 11 19.29 0.69 -11.00
C TYR A 11 18.17 1.71 -11.33
N MET A 12 18.31 2.98 -10.94
CA MET A 12 17.29 4.01 -11.15
C MET A 12 17.31 4.68 -12.54
N LYS A 13 18.38 4.54 -13.33
CA LYS A 13 18.49 5.22 -14.64
C LYS A 13 17.61 4.61 -15.73
N TRP A 14 17.16 3.36 -15.56
CA TRP A 14 16.37 2.66 -16.57
C TRP A 14 14.90 3.08 -16.65
N PHE A 15 14.32 3.57 -15.55
CA PHE A 15 12.91 3.99 -15.48
C PHE A 15 12.73 5.49 -15.21
N ARG A 16 13.82 6.25 -15.02
CA ARG A 16 13.82 7.72 -14.95
C ARG A 16 14.40 8.31 -16.24
N LEU A 17 13.65 8.26 -17.33
CA LEU A 17 13.87 9.16 -18.46
C LEU A 17 12.62 10.01 -18.66
N ARG A 18 12.49 11.05 -17.83
CA ARG A 18 11.88 12.31 -18.29
C ARG A 18 13.02 13.21 -18.74
N THR A 19 12.94 13.65 -20.00
CA THR A 19 13.66 14.79 -20.59
C THR A 19 15.19 14.77 -20.53
N ILE A 20 15.82 14.03 -21.43
CA ILE A 20 16.87 14.60 -22.28
C ILE A 20 16.49 14.21 -23.70
N GLY A 21 16.11 15.18 -24.53
CA GLY A 21 15.92 14.95 -25.96
C GLY A 21 17.20 14.34 -26.51
N PHE A 22 17.11 13.10 -27.00
CA PHE A 22 18.20 12.46 -27.71
C PHE A 22 18.33 13.11 -29.09
N THR A 23 18.95 14.29 -29.15
CA THR A 23 19.68 14.67 -30.36
C THR A 23 20.93 13.81 -30.41
N ILE A 24 20.84 12.64 -31.03
CA ILE A 24 22.03 11.91 -31.48
C ILE A 24 22.70 12.81 -32.51
N SER A 25 23.83 13.41 -32.12
CA SER A 25 24.73 14.05 -33.06
C SER A 25 25.19 13.01 -34.08
N LEU A 26 24.76 13.19 -35.33
CA LEU A 26 24.88 12.31 -36.49
C LEU A 26 26.34 12.01 -36.95
N SER A 27 27.37 12.27 -36.13
CA SER A 27 28.74 12.46 -36.61
C SER A 27 29.75 11.38 -36.20
N LEU A 28 29.35 10.27 -35.57
CA LEU A 28 30.31 9.25 -35.08
C LEU A 28 30.02 7.79 -35.50
N VAL A 29 29.18 7.57 -36.51
CA VAL A 29 28.99 6.23 -37.14
C VAL A 29 29.58 6.15 -38.56
N ALA A 30 30.18 7.22 -39.08
CA ALA A 30 30.65 7.26 -40.47
C ALA A 30 32.03 6.62 -40.72
N GLY A 31 32.58 5.85 -39.77
CA GLY A 31 33.87 5.18 -39.94
C GLY A 31 33.75 3.70 -39.62
N LEU A 32 33.70 2.86 -40.66
CA LEU A 32 33.77 1.38 -40.63
C LEU A 32 32.42 0.62 -40.58
N ILE A 33 31.51 0.86 -41.51
CA ILE A 33 30.56 -0.18 -41.94
C ILE A 33 30.41 -0.13 -43.46
N GLY A 34 30.85 -1.20 -44.13
CA GLY A 34 30.52 -1.46 -45.52
C GLY A 34 29.02 -1.75 -45.66
N PHE A 35 28.36 -1.01 -46.56
CA PHE A 35 27.10 -1.34 -47.23
C PHE A 35 26.07 -2.20 -46.48
N ALA A 36 25.61 -1.76 -45.31
CA ALA A 36 24.24 -2.04 -44.87
C ALA A 36 23.37 -0.85 -45.31
N ARG A 37 22.24 -1.12 -45.99
CA ARG A 37 21.33 -0.07 -46.44
C ARG A 37 20.78 0.70 -45.22
N PRO A 38 20.80 2.04 -45.21
CA PRO A 38 20.39 2.86 -44.06
C PRO A 38 18.94 2.62 -43.58
N THR A 39 18.08 2.00 -44.39
CA THR A 39 16.66 1.75 -44.08
C THR A 39 16.43 0.72 -42.97
N GLN A 40 17.23 -0.34 -42.89
CA GLN A 40 16.98 -1.44 -41.93
C GLN A 40 17.30 -1.03 -40.49
N ALA A 41 18.31 -0.20 -40.28
CA ALA A 41 18.67 0.30 -38.95
C ALA A 41 17.64 1.30 -38.41
N GLU A 42 17.09 2.15 -39.29
CA GLU A 42 16.01 3.09 -38.95
C GLU A 42 14.71 2.35 -38.58
N ASP A 43 14.36 1.29 -39.33
CA ASP A 43 13.20 0.44 -39.03
C ASP A 43 13.33 -0.25 -37.66
N TRP A 44 14.54 -0.70 -37.31
CA TRP A 44 14.81 -1.32 -36.00
C TRP A 44 14.72 -0.33 -34.84
N LEU A 45 15.28 0.87 -34.98
CA LEU A 45 15.20 1.91 -33.96
C LEU A 45 13.75 2.31 -33.69
N LYS A 46 12.95 2.42 -34.75
CA LYS A 46 11.52 2.72 -34.63
C LYS A 46 10.78 1.61 -33.89
N LEU A 47 10.98 0.35 -34.27
CA LEU A 47 10.33 -0.80 -33.61
C LEU A 47 10.69 -0.87 -32.12
N ILE A 48 11.96 -0.68 -31.77
CA ILE A 48 12.40 -0.67 -30.37
C ILE A 48 11.72 0.48 -29.62
N GLY A 49 11.68 1.69 -30.20
CA GLY A 49 10.99 2.84 -29.61
C GLY A 49 9.50 2.57 -29.38
N ASP A 50 8.81 2.00 -30.36
CA ASP A 50 7.38 1.66 -30.26
C ASP A 50 7.13 0.60 -29.16
N VAL A 51 8.02 -0.40 -29.04
CA VAL A 51 7.95 -1.40 -27.95
C VAL A 51 8.19 -0.74 -26.60
N GLU A 52 9.24 0.06 -26.45
CA GLU A 52 9.56 0.72 -25.17
C GLU A 52 8.44 1.66 -24.72
N GLU A 53 7.81 2.37 -25.66
CA GLU A 53 6.66 3.23 -25.37
C GLU A 53 5.44 2.42 -24.92
N ASN A 54 5.14 1.29 -25.59
CA ASN A 54 4.11 0.37 -25.12
C ASN A 54 4.41 -0.14 -23.70
N LEU A 55 5.66 -0.53 -23.41
CA LEU A 55 6.06 -0.98 -22.07
C LEU A 55 5.96 0.13 -21.02
N ARG A 56 6.24 1.39 -21.37
CA ARG A 56 6.06 2.56 -20.50
C ARG A 56 4.60 2.76 -20.11
N ARG A 57 3.67 2.45 -21.01
CA ARG A 57 2.19 2.52 -20.85
C ARG A 57 1.57 1.24 -20.28
N TRP A 58 2.38 0.23 -20.01
CA TRP A 58 1.94 -1.13 -19.66
C TRP A 58 0.97 -1.74 -20.68
N GLU A 59 1.18 -1.46 -21.97
CA GLU A 59 0.48 -2.07 -23.10
C GLU A 59 1.26 -3.33 -23.53
N ILE A 60 1.12 -4.39 -22.74
CA ILE A 60 1.97 -5.59 -22.84
C ILE A 60 1.69 -6.39 -24.12
N THR A 61 0.41 -6.58 -24.47
CA THR A 61 0.01 -7.38 -25.62
C THR A 61 0.56 -6.81 -26.95
N PRO A 62 0.39 -5.51 -27.27
CA PRO A 62 1.03 -4.90 -28.45
C PRO A 62 2.55 -5.02 -28.46
N ALA A 63 3.22 -4.78 -27.31
CA ALA A 63 4.67 -4.91 -27.19
C ALA A 63 5.13 -6.35 -27.50
N TYR A 64 4.44 -7.35 -26.96
CA TYR A 64 4.72 -8.76 -27.20
C TYR A 64 4.58 -9.13 -28.68
N THR A 65 3.50 -8.68 -29.34
CA THR A 65 3.27 -8.94 -30.77
C THR A 65 4.42 -8.39 -31.63
N LEU A 66 4.83 -7.13 -31.40
CA LEU A 66 5.92 -6.50 -32.15
C LEU A 66 7.25 -7.24 -31.96
N VAL A 67 7.62 -7.55 -30.71
CA VAL A 67 8.87 -8.25 -30.39
C VAL A 67 8.88 -9.68 -30.94
N SER A 68 7.76 -10.40 -30.84
CA SER A 68 7.67 -11.79 -31.33
C SER A 68 7.84 -11.88 -32.84
N GLN A 69 7.17 -11.01 -33.61
CA GLN A 69 7.32 -10.95 -35.07
C GLN A 69 8.73 -10.57 -35.49
N ALA A 70 9.40 -9.69 -34.72
CA ALA A 70 10.78 -9.33 -34.96
C ALA A 70 11.75 -10.49 -34.70
N LEU A 71 11.53 -11.25 -33.61
CA LEU A 71 12.34 -12.42 -33.25
C LEU A 71 12.20 -13.59 -34.22
N GLU A 72 11.08 -13.71 -34.96
CA GLU A 72 10.96 -14.69 -36.04
C GLU A 72 12.00 -14.46 -37.15
N LYS A 73 12.35 -13.19 -37.40
CA LYS A 73 13.34 -12.78 -38.41
C LYS A 73 14.76 -12.82 -37.87
N GLU A 74 14.96 -12.38 -36.62
CA GLU A 74 16.28 -12.33 -35.97
C GLU A 74 16.26 -13.00 -34.57
N PRO A 75 16.24 -14.34 -34.49
CA PRO A 75 16.01 -15.06 -33.22
C PRO A 75 17.09 -14.89 -32.14
N ARG A 76 18.27 -14.39 -32.52
CA ARG A 76 19.43 -14.20 -31.64
C ARG A 76 19.74 -12.74 -31.33
N ASN A 77 18.92 -11.80 -31.82
CA ASN A 77 19.16 -10.39 -31.61
C ASN A 77 19.11 -10.05 -30.10
N PRO A 78 20.20 -9.52 -29.51
CA PRO A 78 20.30 -9.34 -28.06
C PRO A 78 19.35 -8.25 -27.54
N GLN A 79 19.08 -7.19 -28.32
CA GLN A 79 18.11 -6.16 -27.92
C GLN A 79 16.68 -6.71 -27.89
N LEU A 80 16.28 -7.48 -28.91
CA LEU A 80 14.94 -8.08 -28.97
C LEU A 80 14.72 -9.11 -27.86
N LEU A 81 15.72 -9.95 -27.57
CA LEU A 81 15.68 -10.90 -26.45
C LEU A 81 15.60 -10.17 -25.10
N SER A 82 16.29 -9.03 -24.95
CA SER A 82 16.19 -8.18 -23.76
C SER A 82 14.78 -7.58 -23.60
N LEU A 83 14.17 -7.10 -24.68
CA LEU A 83 12.78 -6.60 -24.68
C LEU A 83 11.78 -7.73 -24.36
N LEU A 84 11.95 -8.92 -24.93
CA LEU A 84 11.13 -10.09 -24.62
C LEU A 84 11.22 -10.46 -23.13
N ALA A 85 12.43 -10.43 -22.56
CA ALA A 85 12.62 -10.64 -21.13
C ALA A 85 11.87 -9.60 -20.29
N LYS A 86 11.96 -8.31 -20.64
CA LYS A 86 11.19 -7.24 -19.96
C LYS A 86 9.68 -7.48 -20.05
N ILE A 87 9.18 -7.92 -21.21
CA ILE A 87 7.77 -8.26 -21.39
C ILE A 87 7.36 -9.39 -20.44
N TYR A 88 8.10 -10.50 -20.41
CA TYR A 88 7.82 -11.58 -19.47
C TYR A 88 7.91 -11.13 -18.02
N PHE A 89 8.89 -10.31 -17.68
CA PHE A 89 9.00 -9.73 -16.34
C PHE A 89 7.76 -8.89 -15.95
N LEU A 90 7.26 -8.02 -16.83
CA LEU A 90 6.04 -7.23 -16.59
C LEU A 90 4.75 -8.08 -16.58
N GLN A 91 4.81 -9.32 -17.05
CA GLN A 91 3.75 -10.32 -16.90
C GLN A 91 3.90 -11.16 -15.62
N GLY A 92 4.91 -10.89 -14.79
CA GLY A 92 5.25 -11.72 -13.62
C GLY A 92 5.75 -13.12 -13.98
N LYS A 93 6.25 -13.32 -15.20
CA LYS A 93 6.77 -14.58 -15.74
C LYS A 93 8.29 -14.66 -15.58
N TYR A 94 8.77 -14.69 -14.33
CA TYR A 94 10.20 -14.53 -14.03
C TYR A 94 11.08 -15.62 -14.62
N THR A 95 10.63 -16.89 -14.60
CA THR A 95 11.37 -18.01 -15.22
C THR A 95 11.56 -17.79 -16.72
N GLN A 96 10.50 -17.43 -17.45
CA GLN A 96 10.56 -17.16 -18.89
C GLN A 96 11.40 -15.92 -19.20
N SER A 97 11.35 -14.90 -18.34
CA SER A 97 12.23 -13.74 -18.43
C SER A 97 13.70 -14.15 -18.30
N LEU A 98 14.06 -15.00 -17.34
CA LEU A 98 15.44 -15.50 -17.18
C LEU A 98 15.89 -16.35 -18.37
N GLU A 99 15.01 -17.22 -18.88
CA GLU A 99 15.29 -18.02 -20.07
C GLU A 99 15.60 -17.13 -21.29
N ALA A 100 14.83 -16.06 -21.49
CA ALA A 100 15.11 -15.09 -22.55
C ALA A 100 16.46 -14.38 -22.35
N LEU A 101 16.79 -13.97 -21.12
CA LEU A 101 18.08 -13.35 -20.81
C LEU A 101 19.26 -14.29 -20.97
N ASN A 102 19.10 -15.58 -20.68
CA ASN A 102 20.15 -16.59 -20.80
C ASN A 102 20.49 -16.94 -22.27
N LYS A 103 19.57 -16.66 -23.21
CA LYS A 103 19.85 -16.79 -24.65
C LYS A 103 20.81 -15.71 -25.17
N ILE A 104 21.01 -14.63 -24.43
CA ILE A 104 21.92 -13.53 -24.80
C ILE A 104 23.35 -13.92 -24.42
N THR A 105 24.11 -14.40 -25.41
CA THR A 105 25.51 -14.85 -25.26
C THR A 105 26.53 -13.84 -25.77
N GLU A 106 26.11 -12.92 -26.65
CA GLU A 106 26.96 -11.90 -27.26
C GLU A 106 27.23 -10.76 -26.28
N LYS A 107 28.49 -10.31 -26.22
CA LYS A 107 28.92 -9.21 -25.35
C LYS A 107 29.00 -7.90 -26.14
N THR A 108 28.13 -6.96 -25.83
CA THR A 108 28.12 -5.58 -26.34
C THR A 108 28.08 -4.56 -25.17
N PRO A 109 29.21 -4.03 -24.69
CA PRO A 109 29.21 -2.94 -23.69
C PRO A 109 28.66 -1.62 -24.29
N PRO A 110 27.84 -0.81 -23.59
CA PRO A 110 27.41 -0.91 -22.19
C PRO A 110 26.12 -1.73 -21.95
N LEU A 111 25.48 -2.24 -23.01
CA LEU A 111 24.25 -3.03 -22.94
C LEU A 111 24.42 -4.26 -22.04
N ASP A 112 25.59 -4.89 -22.06
CA ASP A 112 25.94 -6.02 -21.19
C ASP A 112 25.76 -5.75 -19.70
N GLN A 113 26.23 -4.59 -19.21
CA GLN A 113 26.16 -4.27 -17.78
C GLN A 113 24.69 -4.13 -17.34
N GLN A 114 23.86 -3.57 -18.21
CA GLN A 114 22.47 -3.36 -17.92
C GLN A 114 21.65 -4.66 -17.98
N ILE A 115 21.91 -5.51 -18.99
CA ILE A 115 21.33 -6.84 -19.11
C ILE A 115 21.71 -7.69 -17.89
N GLU A 116 22.96 -7.63 -17.44
CA GLU A 116 23.43 -8.39 -16.28
C GLU A 116 22.78 -7.91 -14.97
N GLY A 117 22.65 -6.59 -14.78
CA GLY A 117 21.91 -6.02 -13.65
C GLY A 117 20.44 -6.48 -13.62
N PHE A 118 19.78 -6.46 -14.78
CA PHE A 118 18.40 -6.94 -14.90
C PHE A 118 18.30 -8.46 -14.68
N ARG A 119 19.23 -9.25 -15.22
CA ARG A 119 19.31 -10.71 -15.01
C ARG A 119 19.42 -11.06 -13.53
N ASN A 120 20.31 -10.38 -12.80
CA ASN A 120 20.46 -10.61 -11.35
C ASN A 120 19.19 -10.24 -10.58
N PHE A 121 18.53 -9.15 -10.98
CA PHE A 121 17.27 -8.72 -10.38
C PHE A 121 16.14 -9.74 -10.62
N VAL A 122 15.93 -10.18 -11.86
CA VAL A 122 14.90 -11.19 -12.20
C VAL A 122 15.22 -12.51 -11.50
N LYS A 123 16.50 -12.88 -11.39
CA LYS A 123 16.92 -14.11 -10.70
C LYS A 123 16.55 -14.08 -9.22
N ALA A 124 16.83 -12.96 -8.54
CA ALA A 124 16.45 -12.79 -7.15
C ALA A 124 14.93 -12.90 -6.96
N LEU A 125 14.13 -12.30 -7.85
CA LEU A 125 12.67 -12.37 -7.76
C LEU A 125 12.11 -13.76 -8.06
N GLU A 126 12.67 -14.44 -9.07
CA GLU A 126 12.29 -15.83 -9.36
C GLU A 126 12.56 -16.70 -8.14
N GLU A 127 13.74 -16.61 -7.53
CA GLU A 127 14.08 -17.36 -6.31
C GLU A 127 13.15 -17.06 -5.13
N LEU A 128 12.85 -15.78 -4.88
CA LEU A 128 11.95 -15.35 -3.79
C LEU A 128 10.51 -15.84 -3.98
N THR A 129 10.03 -15.89 -5.22
CA THR A 129 8.62 -16.20 -5.52
C THR A 129 8.36 -17.69 -5.79
N ARG A 130 9.38 -18.55 -5.77
CA ARG A 130 9.21 -20.02 -5.95
C ARG A 130 8.26 -20.68 -4.95
N SER A 131 8.19 -20.17 -3.71
CA SER A 131 7.27 -20.71 -2.69
C SER A 131 5.85 -20.16 -2.82
N PHE A 132 5.64 -19.12 -3.62
CA PHE A 132 4.35 -18.43 -3.67
C PHE A 132 3.31 -19.33 -4.33
N LYS A 133 2.09 -19.28 -3.78
CA LYS A 133 0.91 -19.86 -4.41
C LYS A 133 0.12 -18.77 -5.10
N GLU A 134 -0.48 -19.16 -6.21
CA GLU A 134 -1.35 -18.31 -7.01
C GLU A 134 -2.82 -18.55 -6.64
N TYR A 135 -3.56 -17.45 -6.49
CA TYR A 135 -4.98 -17.40 -6.22
C TYR A 135 -5.60 -16.41 -7.19
N GLU A 136 -6.78 -16.70 -7.71
CA GLU A 136 -7.40 -15.86 -8.73
C GLU A 136 -8.81 -15.42 -8.34
N SER A 137 -9.14 -14.23 -8.83
CA SER A 137 -10.49 -13.66 -8.93
C SER A 137 -10.76 -13.33 -10.41
N PRO A 138 -11.94 -12.82 -10.78
CA PRO A 138 -12.22 -12.39 -12.15
C PRO A 138 -11.18 -11.42 -12.71
N HIS A 139 -10.71 -10.44 -11.94
CA HIS A 139 -9.85 -9.35 -12.43
C HIS A 139 -8.44 -9.32 -11.81
N PHE A 140 -8.15 -10.14 -10.79
CA PHE A 140 -6.85 -10.15 -10.13
C PHE A 140 -6.25 -11.55 -10.00
N ILE A 141 -4.92 -11.60 -10.10
CA ILE A 141 -4.08 -12.74 -9.74
C ILE A 141 -3.30 -12.33 -8.49
N LEU A 142 -3.52 -13.02 -7.38
CA LEU A 142 -2.82 -12.82 -6.12
C LEU A 142 -1.78 -13.92 -5.91
N ARG A 143 -0.52 -13.54 -5.66
CA ARG A 143 0.56 -14.47 -5.31
C ARG A 143 1.14 -14.11 -3.95
N LEU A 144 1.27 -15.10 -3.08
CA LEU A 144 1.81 -14.93 -1.74
C LEU A 144 2.38 -16.24 -1.17
N ASP A 145 3.21 -16.15 -0.13
CA ASP A 145 3.67 -17.34 0.59
C ASP A 145 2.53 -17.89 1.47
N PRO A 146 2.04 -19.11 1.20
CA PRO A 146 0.88 -19.66 1.91
C PRO A 146 1.17 -20.03 3.37
N LYS A 147 2.44 -20.09 3.80
CA LYS A 147 2.76 -20.45 5.19
C LYS A 147 2.37 -19.37 6.19
N VAL A 148 2.52 -18.11 5.78
CA VAL A 148 2.24 -16.95 6.63
C VAL A 148 0.97 -16.28 6.14
N ASP A 149 0.87 -16.02 4.84
CA ASP A 149 -0.08 -15.03 4.31
C ASP A 149 -1.37 -15.64 3.73
N GLN A 150 -1.60 -16.95 3.90
CA GLN A 150 -2.81 -17.60 3.37
C GLN A 150 -4.11 -16.96 3.89
N ILE A 151 -4.08 -16.41 5.10
CA ILE A 151 -5.22 -15.72 5.72
C ILE A 151 -5.66 -14.48 4.94
N LEU A 152 -4.76 -13.88 4.17
CA LEU A 152 -5.01 -12.64 3.43
C LEU A 152 -5.86 -12.88 2.18
N VAL A 153 -5.83 -14.10 1.60
CA VAL A 153 -6.36 -14.39 0.26
C VAL A 153 -7.81 -13.94 0.10
N GLY A 154 -8.69 -14.38 1.01
CA GLY A 154 -10.13 -14.08 0.91
C GLY A 154 -10.42 -12.59 1.00
N TYR A 155 -9.80 -11.90 1.97
CA TYR A 155 -10.03 -10.47 2.15
C TYR A 155 -9.37 -9.62 1.07
N ALA A 156 -8.18 -9.99 0.59
CA ALA A 156 -7.46 -9.27 -0.45
C ALA A 156 -8.25 -9.27 -1.77
N LEU A 157 -8.69 -10.45 -2.21
CA LEU A 157 -9.45 -10.58 -3.46
C LEU A 157 -10.82 -9.90 -3.37
N ASP A 158 -11.55 -10.06 -2.26
CA ASP A 158 -12.83 -9.37 -2.05
C ASP A 158 -12.67 -7.84 -2.05
N THR A 159 -11.62 -7.33 -1.40
CA THR A 159 -11.29 -5.89 -1.38
C THR A 159 -11.00 -5.38 -2.79
N LEU A 160 -10.13 -6.08 -3.53
CA LEU A 160 -9.70 -5.68 -4.87
C LEU A 160 -10.85 -5.72 -5.87
N GLU A 161 -11.73 -6.72 -5.81
CA GLU A 161 -12.91 -6.79 -6.68
C GLU A 161 -13.90 -5.67 -6.39
N LYS A 162 -14.14 -5.33 -5.11
CA LYS A 162 -14.92 -4.14 -4.74
C LYS A 162 -14.26 -2.86 -5.24
N ALA A 163 -12.94 -2.74 -5.08
CA ALA A 163 -12.19 -1.60 -5.59
C ALA A 163 -12.29 -1.49 -7.12
N TYR A 164 -12.17 -2.59 -7.85
CA TYR A 164 -12.30 -2.65 -9.31
C TYR A 164 -13.62 -2.05 -9.79
N GLU A 165 -14.74 -2.46 -9.20
CA GLU A 165 -16.05 -1.92 -9.59
C GLU A 165 -16.16 -0.42 -9.34
N LYS A 166 -15.65 0.06 -8.19
CA LYS A 166 -15.87 1.44 -7.74
C LYS A 166 -14.90 2.41 -8.41
N ILE A 167 -13.61 2.07 -8.46
CA ILE A 167 -12.59 2.86 -9.15
C ILE A 167 -12.85 2.84 -10.66
N GLY A 168 -13.24 1.69 -11.24
CA GLY A 168 -13.51 1.63 -12.67
C GLY A 168 -14.65 2.54 -13.10
N LYS A 169 -15.69 2.72 -12.27
CA LYS A 169 -16.76 3.70 -12.48
C LYS A 169 -16.26 5.14 -12.39
N GLU A 170 -15.40 5.44 -11.42
CA GLU A 170 -14.86 6.79 -11.21
C GLU A 170 -13.95 7.24 -12.38
N PHE A 171 -13.11 6.32 -12.88
CA PHE A 171 -12.16 6.60 -13.97
C PHE A 171 -12.69 6.24 -15.36
N GLN A 172 -13.90 5.68 -15.45
CA GLN A 172 -14.48 5.15 -16.69
C GLN A 172 -13.54 4.18 -17.41
N TYR A 173 -12.82 3.37 -16.64
CA TYR A 173 -11.78 2.49 -17.14
C TYR A 173 -11.79 1.17 -16.36
N PHE A 174 -11.94 0.07 -17.09
CA PHE A 174 -11.95 -1.29 -16.56
C PHE A 174 -10.82 -2.08 -17.23
N PRO A 175 -9.73 -2.40 -16.50
CA PRO A 175 -8.67 -3.25 -17.00
C PRO A 175 -9.21 -4.58 -17.55
N GLU A 176 -8.90 -4.91 -18.81
CA GLU A 176 -9.34 -6.15 -19.45
C GLU A 176 -8.51 -7.36 -19.03
N GLU A 177 -7.20 -7.15 -18.83
CA GLU A 177 -6.27 -8.18 -18.37
C GLU A 177 -6.29 -8.28 -16.84
N LYS A 178 -6.10 -9.50 -16.31
CA LYS A 178 -5.99 -9.67 -14.86
C LYS A 178 -4.74 -8.98 -14.33
N ILE A 179 -4.89 -8.28 -13.20
CA ILE A 179 -3.80 -7.54 -12.57
C ILE A 179 -3.08 -8.43 -11.58
N LEU A 180 -1.75 -8.47 -11.68
CA LEU A 180 -0.91 -9.21 -10.75
C LEU A 180 -0.71 -8.43 -9.45
N VAL A 181 -0.92 -9.12 -8.34
CA VAL A 181 -0.68 -8.65 -6.97
C VAL A 181 0.24 -9.65 -6.28
N GLU A 182 1.36 -9.18 -5.74
CA GLU A 182 2.33 -10.01 -5.01
C GLU A 182 2.48 -9.50 -3.57
N VAL A 183 2.27 -10.39 -2.60
CA VAL A 183 2.47 -10.09 -1.17
C VAL A 183 3.73 -10.79 -0.67
N TYR A 184 4.64 -10.00 -0.10
CA TYR A 184 5.95 -10.46 0.37
C TYR A 184 5.95 -10.59 1.90
N PRO A 185 6.39 -11.74 2.47
CA PRO A 185 6.21 -12.05 3.88
C PRO A 185 7.09 -11.23 4.84
N ASP A 186 8.09 -10.52 4.32
CA ASP A 186 9.08 -9.78 5.10
C ASP A 186 9.61 -8.53 4.37
N ALA A 187 10.25 -7.64 5.13
CA ALA A 187 10.76 -6.37 4.62
C ALA A 187 11.93 -6.51 3.63
N GLU A 188 12.75 -7.57 3.74
CA GLU A 188 13.91 -7.77 2.87
C GLU A 188 13.44 -8.25 1.48
N SER A 189 12.54 -9.22 1.43
CA SER A 189 11.95 -9.69 0.18
C SER A 189 11.09 -8.61 -0.50
N PHE A 190 10.35 -7.81 0.28
CA PHE A 190 9.66 -6.62 -0.23
C PHE A 190 10.63 -5.57 -0.80
N ASN A 191 11.79 -5.33 -0.16
CA ASN A 191 12.80 -4.39 -0.64
C ASN A 191 13.29 -4.77 -2.04
N VAL A 192 13.60 -6.06 -2.24
CA VAL A 192 14.00 -6.59 -3.54
C VAL A 192 12.87 -6.40 -4.56
N ALA A 193 11.63 -6.79 -4.23
CA ALA A 193 10.49 -6.70 -5.15
C ALA A 193 10.10 -5.28 -5.55
N SER A 194 10.12 -4.36 -4.61
CA SER A 194 9.78 -2.95 -4.81
C SER A 194 10.90 -2.17 -5.49
N SER A 195 12.15 -2.66 -5.41
CA SER A 195 13.38 -1.93 -5.75
C SER A 195 13.59 -0.62 -4.98
N LEU A 196 12.90 -0.45 -3.84
CA LEU A 196 13.07 0.66 -2.92
C LEU A 196 14.25 0.40 -2.00
N SER A 197 15.09 1.39 -1.72
CA SER A 197 16.13 1.23 -0.70
C SER A 197 15.51 1.20 0.70
N LYS A 198 16.24 0.66 1.69
CA LYS A 198 15.81 0.69 3.09
C LYS A 198 15.47 2.12 3.57
N ARG A 199 16.28 3.10 3.15
CA ARG A 199 16.03 4.53 3.43
C ARG A 199 14.73 5.02 2.79
N ASP A 200 14.44 4.61 1.55
CA ASP A 200 13.21 5.03 0.88
C ASP A 200 11.99 4.54 1.67
N ILE A 201 12.02 3.29 2.15
CA ILE A 201 10.98 2.70 3.02
C ILE A 201 10.90 3.45 4.36
N GLU A 202 12.04 3.69 5.03
CA GLU A 202 12.09 4.38 6.33
C GLU A 202 11.57 5.83 6.26
N VAL A 203 11.86 6.56 5.17
CA VAL A 203 11.45 7.98 5.03
C VAL A 203 10.02 8.12 4.54
N SER A 204 9.62 7.34 3.53
CA SER A 204 8.26 7.44 2.96
C SER A 204 7.21 6.63 3.72
N GLY A 205 7.63 5.65 4.53
CA GLY A 205 6.74 4.65 5.10
C GLY A 205 6.19 3.66 4.06
N ALA A 206 6.78 3.59 2.86
CA ALA A 206 6.28 2.76 1.77
C ALA A 206 6.34 1.26 2.13
N ILE A 207 5.15 0.70 2.31
CA ILE A 207 4.84 -0.70 2.61
C ILE A 207 4.16 -1.40 1.42
N ALA A 208 3.89 -0.65 0.35
CA ALA A 208 3.32 -1.11 -0.89
C ALA A 208 3.83 -0.22 -2.03
N ILE A 209 3.77 -0.74 -3.25
CA ILE A 209 4.06 0.02 -4.46
C ILE A 209 3.42 -0.62 -5.69
N THR A 210 2.92 0.20 -6.59
CA THR A 210 2.49 -0.20 -7.92
C THR A 210 3.60 0.11 -8.91
N LYS A 211 4.26 -0.94 -9.38
CA LYS A 211 5.41 -0.83 -10.26
C LYS A 211 5.49 -2.07 -11.13
N PHE A 212 6.10 -1.93 -12.30
CA PHE A 212 6.34 -3.08 -13.19
C PHE A 212 5.05 -3.80 -13.61
N ASN A 213 3.97 -3.05 -13.84
CA ASN A 213 2.65 -3.58 -14.22
C ASN A 213 2.05 -4.55 -13.18
N LYS A 214 2.37 -4.37 -11.90
CA LYS A 214 1.84 -5.14 -10.78
C LYS A 214 1.74 -4.31 -9.51
N ILE A 215 0.94 -4.80 -8.57
CA ILE A 215 0.87 -4.30 -7.20
C ILE A 215 1.81 -5.17 -6.34
N VAL A 216 2.68 -4.54 -5.57
CA VAL A 216 3.61 -5.21 -4.65
C VAL A 216 3.29 -4.73 -3.24
N LEU A 217 3.05 -5.66 -2.31
CA LEU A 217 2.65 -5.38 -0.93
C LEU A 217 3.59 -6.09 0.04
N ALA A 218 4.06 -5.41 1.09
CA ALA A 218 4.67 -6.07 2.24
C ALA A 218 3.56 -6.66 3.11
N SER A 219 3.63 -7.93 3.51
CA SER A 219 2.62 -8.54 4.37
C SER A 219 2.37 -7.68 5.62
N PRO A 220 1.11 -7.52 6.09
CA PRO A 220 0.83 -6.83 7.36
C PRO A 220 1.57 -7.47 8.54
N TRP A 221 1.99 -8.72 8.40
CA TRP A 221 2.84 -9.42 9.35
C TRP A 221 4.19 -8.74 9.57
N THR A 222 4.71 -8.04 8.57
CA THR A 222 6.03 -7.39 8.57
C THR A 222 6.13 -6.28 9.62
N LEU A 223 5.02 -5.62 9.95
CA LEU A 223 4.99 -4.55 10.93
C LEU A 223 4.49 -5.05 12.28
N VAL A 224 5.02 -4.48 13.37
CA VAL A 224 4.65 -4.85 14.74
C VAL A 224 3.14 -4.77 14.94
N ARG A 225 2.51 -3.67 14.52
CA ARG A 225 1.07 -3.43 14.68
C ARG A 225 0.24 -3.71 13.44
N GLY A 226 0.87 -4.09 12.33
CA GLY A 226 0.24 -4.06 11.01
C GLY A 226 -0.07 -2.64 10.53
N TYR A 227 -0.93 -2.53 9.53
CA TYR A 227 -1.34 -1.28 8.87
C TYR A 227 -2.64 -1.54 8.11
N ARG A 228 -3.37 -0.49 7.66
CA ARG A 228 -4.65 -0.62 6.93
C ARG A 228 -4.51 -1.22 5.54
N TRP A 229 -4.20 -2.51 5.47
CA TRP A 229 -3.67 -3.16 4.29
C TRP A 229 -4.65 -3.34 3.14
N MET A 230 -5.94 -3.43 3.45
CA MET A 230 -6.99 -3.42 2.43
C MET A 230 -7.19 -2.03 1.81
N ASP A 231 -7.03 -0.96 2.59
CA ASP A 231 -7.04 0.40 2.03
C ASP A 231 -5.81 0.60 1.16
N THR A 232 -4.64 0.11 1.61
CA THR A 232 -3.41 0.13 0.83
C THR A 232 -3.53 -0.65 -0.48
N LEU A 233 -4.16 -1.82 -0.50
CA LEU A 233 -4.42 -2.55 -1.77
C LEU A 233 -5.23 -1.70 -2.75
N THR A 234 -6.26 -1.02 -2.27
CA THR A 234 -7.08 -0.11 -3.09
C THR A 234 -6.26 1.09 -3.55
N HIS A 235 -5.43 1.67 -2.66
CA HIS A 235 -4.52 2.77 -2.95
C HIS A 235 -3.60 2.42 -4.14
N GLU A 236 -2.96 1.26 -4.07
CA GLU A 236 -2.08 0.78 -5.13
C GLU A 236 -2.84 0.50 -6.43
N TYR A 237 -4.03 -0.10 -6.35
CA TYR A 237 -4.86 -0.28 -7.52
C TYR A 237 -5.23 1.05 -8.20
N VAL A 238 -5.44 2.12 -7.44
CA VAL A 238 -5.65 3.46 -8.01
C VAL A 238 -4.41 3.93 -8.77
N HIS A 239 -3.20 3.75 -8.24
CA HIS A 239 -1.98 4.05 -9.00
C HIS A 239 -1.91 3.25 -10.31
N TYR A 240 -2.31 1.98 -10.30
CA TYR A 240 -2.37 1.16 -11.50
C TYR A 240 -3.27 1.80 -12.56
N VAL A 241 -4.49 2.17 -12.17
CA VAL A 241 -5.47 2.82 -13.07
C VAL A 241 -4.94 4.17 -13.58
N ILE A 242 -4.25 4.96 -12.75
CA ILE A 242 -3.66 6.24 -13.17
C ILE A 242 -2.59 6.02 -14.25
N VAL A 243 -1.71 5.02 -14.10
CA VAL A 243 -0.72 4.70 -15.14
C VAL A 243 -1.41 4.36 -16.46
N LYS A 244 -2.43 3.49 -16.41
CA LYS A 244 -3.17 3.03 -17.60
C LYS A 244 -3.96 4.15 -18.28
N THR A 245 -4.55 5.06 -17.51
CA THR A 245 -5.43 6.12 -18.03
C THR A 245 -4.68 7.40 -18.39
N SER A 246 -3.48 7.64 -17.86
CA SER A 246 -2.66 8.81 -18.17
C SER A 246 -1.46 8.51 -19.07
N TYR A 247 -1.27 7.25 -19.48
CA TYR A 247 -0.05 6.79 -20.17
C TYR A 247 1.21 7.13 -19.36
N ASN A 248 1.16 6.88 -18.06
CA ASN A 248 2.26 7.12 -17.12
C ASN A 248 2.80 8.57 -17.15
N ASN A 249 1.94 9.54 -17.45
CA ASN A 249 2.33 10.95 -17.55
C ASN A 249 1.90 11.78 -16.32
N ALA A 250 1.05 11.21 -15.46
CA ALA A 250 0.63 11.88 -14.23
C ALA A 250 1.82 12.14 -13.28
N PRO A 251 1.90 13.33 -12.66
CA PRO A 251 2.90 13.64 -11.64
C PRO A 251 2.59 12.90 -10.32
N ILE A 252 3.59 12.81 -9.45
CA ILE A 252 3.51 12.13 -8.15
C ILE A 252 2.38 12.72 -7.31
N TRP A 253 2.24 14.05 -7.25
CA TRP A 253 1.18 14.65 -6.42
C TRP A 253 -0.23 14.24 -6.86
N LEU A 254 -0.47 14.05 -8.17
CA LEU A 254 -1.76 13.53 -8.66
C LEU A 254 -1.90 12.04 -8.38
N HIS A 255 -0.84 11.25 -8.51
CA HIS A 255 -0.84 9.84 -8.10
C HIS A 255 -1.28 9.71 -6.65
N GLU A 256 -0.56 10.36 -5.74
CA GLU A 256 -0.74 10.23 -4.30
C GLU A 256 -2.06 10.85 -3.82
N GLY A 257 -2.42 12.04 -4.32
CA GLY A 257 -3.68 12.68 -3.95
C GLY A 257 -4.89 11.89 -4.40
N THR A 258 -4.83 11.32 -5.60
CA THR A 258 -5.92 10.54 -6.16
C THR A 258 -6.05 9.20 -5.45
N ALA A 259 -4.94 8.54 -5.15
CA ALA A 259 -4.94 7.29 -4.39
C ALA A 259 -5.43 7.51 -2.95
N LYS A 260 -4.91 8.52 -2.23
CA LYS A 260 -5.37 8.86 -0.87
C LYS A 260 -6.84 9.24 -0.79
N TYR A 261 -7.37 9.97 -1.76
CA TYR A 261 -8.78 10.33 -1.77
C TYR A 261 -9.72 9.11 -1.98
N HIS A 262 -9.25 8.07 -2.67
CA HIS A 262 -10.04 6.89 -3.05
C HIS A 262 -9.70 5.59 -2.32
N GLU A 263 -8.67 5.53 -1.48
CA GLU A 263 -8.19 4.28 -0.86
C GLU A 263 -9.25 3.55 -0.01
N LYS A 264 -10.29 4.25 0.44
CA LYS A 264 -11.43 3.67 1.19
C LYS A 264 -12.70 3.45 0.35
N LEU A 265 -12.65 3.71 -0.96
CA LEU A 265 -13.85 3.65 -1.80
C LEU A 265 -14.43 2.23 -1.92
N TRP A 266 -13.61 1.20 -1.72
CA TRP A 266 -14.05 -0.19 -1.66
C TRP A 266 -15.07 -0.46 -0.52
N LYS A 267 -15.14 0.42 0.49
CA LYS A 267 -16.17 0.44 1.55
C LYS A 267 -17.26 1.50 1.34
N ASP A 268 -17.39 2.08 0.15
CA ASP A 268 -18.30 3.19 -0.14
C ASP A 268 -18.01 4.48 0.66
N VAL A 269 -16.76 4.66 1.10
CA VAL A 269 -16.30 5.87 1.81
C VAL A 269 -15.43 6.73 0.88
N LYS A 270 -15.93 7.92 0.51
CA LYS A 270 -15.19 8.92 -0.29
C LYS A 270 -14.58 10.01 0.59
N GLY A 271 -13.35 10.43 0.31
CA GLY A 271 -12.76 11.64 0.89
C GLY A 271 -12.39 11.56 2.37
N ASN A 272 -12.31 10.36 2.96
CA ASN A 272 -11.97 10.18 4.37
C ASN A 272 -10.45 10.01 4.59
N TYR A 273 -9.68 11.04 4.19
CA TYR A 273 -8.22 11.10 4.29
C TYR A 273 -7.72 11.92 5.50
N LEU A 274 -8.62 12.62 6.20
CA LEU A 274 -8.32 13.39 7.40
C LEU A 274 -8.42 12.50 8.64
N THR A 275 -7.27 12.08 9.16
CA THR A 275 -7.16 11.51 10.52
C THR A 275 -6.98 12.64 11.52
N PRO A 276 -7.21 12.43 12.82
CA PRO A 276 -6.96 13.46 13.83
C PRO A 276 -5.55 14.07 13.75
N PHE A 277 -4.54 13.25 13.47
CA PHE A 277 -3.16 13.69 13.28
C PHE A 277 -2.98 14.49 11.97
N SER A 278 -3.47 13.99 10.83
CA SER A 278 -3.28 14.70 9.55
C SER A 278 -4.10 15.98 9.46
N GLU A 279 -5.25 16.03 10.13
CA GLU A 279 -6.07 17.24 10.29
C GLU A 279 -5.31 18.31 11.10
N ASP A 280 -4.71 17.94 12.23
CA ASP A 280 -3.87 18.85 13.03
C ASP A 280 -2.68 19.36 12.23
N LEU A 281 -2.00 18.46 11.51
CA LEU A 281 -0.84 18.77 10.69
C LEU A 281 -1.20 19.80 9.59
N LEU A 282 -2.27 19.54 8.84
CA LEU A 282 -2.76 20.45 7.82
C LEU A 282 -3.22 21.79 8.41
N ALA A 283 -3.91 21.78 9.55
CA ALA A 283 -4.33 23.01 10.25
C ALA A 283 -3.12 23.87 10.67
N ARG A 284 -2.08 23.26 11.24
CA ARG A 284 -0.83 23.95 11.60
C ARG A 284 -0.12 24.53 10.37
N ALA A 285 -0.06 23.77 9.29
CA ALA A 285 0.59 24.21 8.05
C ALA A 285 -0.14 25.41 7.41
N LEU A 286 -1.47 25.46 7.50
CA LEU A 286 -2.26 26.61 7.03
C LEU A 286 -2.03 27.87 7.87
N ASP A 287 -1.96 27.73 9.19
CA ASP A 287 -1.73 28.86 10.11
C ASP A 287 -0.34 29.49 9.91
N THR A 288 0.67 28.67 9.63
CA THR A 288 2.07 29.11 9.46
C THR A 288 2.46 29.36 8.00
N ASN A 289 1.54 29.17 7.06
CA ASN A 289 1.78 29.25 5.61
C ASN A 289 2.95 28.34 5.16
N ALA A 290 2.96 27.11 5.68
CA ALA A 290 4.00 26.09 5.48
C ALA A 290 3.54 24.90 4.61
N LEU A 291 2.55 25.11 3.74
CA LEU A 291 2.15 24.11 2.73
C LEU A 291 3.33 23.80 1.78
N ILE A 292 3.39 22.56 1.30
CA ILE A 292 4.47 22.04 0.45
C ILE A 292 4.07 22.21 -1.01
N GLY A 293 4.80 23.03 -1.78
CA GLY A 293 4.49 23.20 -3.20
C GLY A 293 4.58 21.87 -3.96
N PHE A 294 3.62 21.58 -4.84
CA PHE A 294 3.56 20.29 -5.56
C PHE A 294 4.83 19.95 -6.34
N GLN A 295 5.59 20.94 -6.82
CA GLN A 295 6.86 20.68 -7.50
C GLN A 295 7.96 20.19 -6.56
N GLN A 296 7.89 20.48 -5.26
CA GLN A 296 8.83 19.96 -4.25
C GLN A 296 8.60 18.47 -3.98
N MET A 297 7.41 17.95 -4.28
CA MET A 297 7.06 16.53 -4.17
C MET A 297 7.66 15.69 -5.32
N GLU A 298 8.16 16.34 -6.38
CA GLU A 298 8.71 15.67 -7.56
C GLU A 298 10.21 15.34 -7.45
N PRO A 299 10.68 14.23 -8.03
CA PRO A 299 9.94 13.12 -8.64
C PRO A 299 9.59 12.02 -7.62
N SER A 300 9.63 12.33 -6.32
CA SER A 300 9.34 11.37 -5.24
C SER A 300 9.24 12.08 -3.89
N LEU A 301 8.24 11.71 -3.09
CA LEU A 301 8.05 12.19 -1.72
C LEU A 301 9.22 11.85 -0.78
N VAL A 302 10.00 10.81 -1.08
CA VAL A 302 11.21 10.43 -0.30
C VAL A 302 12.24 11.56 -0.23
N LYS A 303 12.18 12.54 -1.15
CA LYS A 303 13.08 13.69 -1.15
C LYS A 303 12.75 14.73 -0.09
N LEU A 304 11.57 14.68 0.52
CA LEU A 304 11.19 15.55 1.62
C LEU A 304 12.07 15.27 2.85
N SER A 305 12.16 16.26 3.74
CA SER A 305 13.20 16.27 4.77
C SER A 305 12.86 15.38 5.97
N SER A 306 11.58 15.06 6.16
CA SER A 306 11.08 14.28 7.30
C SER A 306 9.81 13.48 6.97
N GLN A 307 9.50 12.48 7.79
CA GLN A 307 8.27 11.70 7.69
C GLN A 307 7.01 12.55 7.98
N GLU A 308 7.13 13.61 8.80
CA GLU A 308 6.03 14.56 9.03
C GLU A 308 5.74 15.39 7.77
N GLU A 309 6.76 15.83 7.03
CA GLU A 309 6.56 16.50 5.73
C GLU A 309 5.93 15.56 4.70
N VAL A 310 6.30 14.28 4.67
CA VAL A 310 5.66 13.29 3.81
C VAL A 310 4.18 13.13 4.16
N GLN A 311 3.84 13.04 5.45
CA GLN A 311 2.46 12.96 5.92
C GLN A 311 1.66 14.24 5.61
N LEU A 312 2.28 15.42 5.71
CA LEU A 312 1.70 16.68 5.25
C LEU A 312 1.40 16.64 3.75
N ALA A 313 2.38 16.20 2.95
CA ALA A 313 2.24 16.13 1.51
C ALA A 313 1.02 15.25 1.13
N PHE A 314 0.88 14.07 1.74
CA PHE A 314 -0.28 13.18 1.50
C PHE A 314 -1.63 13.85 1.76
N VAL A 315 -1.80 14.52 2.90
CA VAL A 315 -3.07 15.20 3.22
C VAL A 315 -3.29 16.41 2.32
N GLU A 316 -2.23 17.12 1.95
CA GLU A 316 -2.28 18.27 1.05
C GLU A 316 -2.77 17.85 -0.33
N VAL A 317 -2.15 16.84 -0.94
CA VAL A 317 -2.52 16.38 -2.28
C VAL A 317 -3.91 15.72 -2.32
N ALA A 318 -4.30 15.00 -1.27
CA ALA A 318 -5.64 14.43 -1.15
C ALA A 318 -6.71 15.52 -1.10
N SER A 319 -6.45 16.62 -0.36
CA SER A 319 -7.35 17.76 -0.29
C SER A 319 -7.45 18.54 -1.61
N ALA A 320 -6.35 18.61 -2.37
CA ALA A 320 -6.35 19.22 -3.70
C ALA A 320 -7.21 18.40 -4.66
N VAL A 321 -7.11 17.07 -4.62
CA VAL A 321 -7.96 16.17 -5.42
C VAL A 321 -9.42 16.25 -5.00
N GLU A 322 -9.72 16.31 -3.70
CA GLU A 322 -11.09 16.55 -3.22
C GLU A 322 -11.66 17.85 -3.81
N TYR A 323 -10.87 18.93 -3.86
CA TYR A 323 -11.31 20.18 -4.46
C TYR A 323 -11.55 20.05 -5.97
N ILE A 324 -10.67 19.33 -6.69
CA ILE A 324 -10.85 19.03 -8.12
C ILE A 324 -12.17 18.29 -8.34
N VAL A 325 -12.44 17.24 -7.56
CA VAL A 325 -13.68 16.43 -7.66
C VAL A 325 -14.91 17.24 -7.31
N THR A 326 -14.85 18.04 -6.24
CA THR A 326 -15.97 18.89 -5.79
C THR A 326 -16.31 19.96 -6.81
N THR A 327 -15.30 20.56 -7.44
CA THR A 327 -15.48 21.65 -8.41
C THR A 327 -15.86 21.14 -9.80
N GLY A 328 -15.21 20.07 -10.26
CA GLY A 328 -15.38 19.53 -11.60
C GLY A 328 -16.52 18.53 -11.76
N GLY A 329 -17.02 17.97 -10.66
CA GLY A 329 -18.11 16.99 -10.67
C GLY A 329 -17.69 15.59 -11.13
N PRO A 330 -18.66 14.68 -11.33
CA PRO A 330 -18.40 13.29 -11.68
C PRO A 330 -17.57 13.15 -12.96
N GLY A 331 -16.54 12.29 -12.94
CA GLY A 331 -15.69 12.01 -14.09
C GLY A 331 -14.62 13.06 -14.40
N VAL A 332 -14.48 14.12 -13.59
CA VAL A 332 -13.42 15.12 -13.79
C VAL A 332 -12.02 14.51 -13.74
N LEU A 333 -11.79 13.53 -12.86
CA LEU A 333 -10.47 12.88 -12.77
C LEU A 333 -10.19 12.03 -14.01
N ALA A 334 -11.18 11.32 -14.55
CA ALA A 334 -11.04 10.62 -15.83
C ALA A 334 -10.65 11.60 -16.95
N LYS A 335 -11.27 12.79 -17.00
CA LYS A 335 -10.92 13.86 -17.94
C LYS A 335 -9.49 14.38 -17.74
N VAL A 336 -9.05 14.57 -16.49
CA VAL A 336 -7.66 14.97 -16.19
C VAL A 336 -6.68 13.90 -16.71
N MET A 337 -6.93 12.62 -16.43
CA MET A 337 -6.07 11.51 -16.88
C MET A 337 -6.02 11.43 -18.40
N ASP A 338 -7.15 11.57 -19.09
CA ASP A 338 -7.20 11.55 -20.55
C ASP A 338 -6.38 12.68 -21.18
N ILE A 339 -6.48 13.90 -20.65
CA ILE A 339 -5.66 15.03 -21.14
C ILE A 339 -4.16 14.77 -20.94
N LEU A 340 -3.77 14.15 -19.81
CA LEU A 340 -2.37 13.82 -19.51
C LEU A 340 -1.74 12.83 -20.50
N LYS A 341 -2.53 12.05 -21.25
CA LYS A 341 -2.01 11.20 -22.34
C LYS A 341 -1.23 11.99 -23.39
N THR A 342 -1.52 13.29 -23.54
CA THR A 342 -0.88 14.20 -24.51
C THR A 342 0.42 14.85 -24.01
N GLU A 343 0.98 14.37 -22.89
CA GLU A 343 2.24 14.85 -22.30
C GLU A 343 2.25 16.34 -21.89
N VAL A 344 1.08 16.93 -21.68
CA VAL A 344 0.97 18.29 -21.16
C VAL A 344 1.32 18.34 -19.66
N PRO A 345 1.79 19.49 -19.14
CA PRO A 345 1.93 19.70 -17.71
C PRO A 345 0.61 19.45 -16.95
N ALA A 346 0.70 18.96 -15.72
CA ALA A 346 -0.49 18.69 -14.91
C ALA A 346 -1.29 19.95 -14.58
N SER A 347 -0.64 21.12 -14.48
CA SER A 347 -1.31 22.42 -14.37
C SER A 347 -2.30 22.65 -15.50
N ASP A 348 -1.91 22.31 -16.72
CA ASP A 348 -2.71 22.51 -17.93
C ASP A 348 -3.85 21.48 -17.98
N ALA A 349 -3.57 20.24 -17.60
CA ALA A 349 -4.58 19.18 -17.53
C ALA A 349 -5.68 19.54 -16.52
N VAL A 350 -5.32 19.96 -15.31
CA VAL A 350 -6.27 20.41 -14.27
C VAL A 350 -7.04 21.64 -14.75
N SER A 351 -6.36 22.63 -15.33
CA SER A 351 -7.00 23.85 -15.84
C SER A 351 -8.04 23.56 -16.91
N LYS A 352 -7.69 22.75 -17.91
CA LYS A 352 -8.59 22.32 -19.00
C LYS A 352 -9.74 21.44 -18.49
N ALA A 353 -9.48 20.59 -17.50
CA ALA A 353 -10.52 19.75 -16.92
C ALA A 353 -11.58 20.59 -16.20
N LEU A 354 -11.15 21.55 -15.39
CA LEU A 354 -12.00 22.42 -14.57
C LEU A 354 -12.58 23.64 -15.31
N GLY A 355 -12.00 24.04 -16.44
CA GLY A 355 -12.42 25.24 -17.16
C GLY A 355 -12.01 26.56 -16.48
N GLN A 356 -10.92 26.54 -15.70
CA GLN A 356 -10.38 27.71 -14.99
C GLN A 356 -8.84 27.73 -15.10
N SER A 357 -8.20 28.85 -14.77
CA SER A 357 -6.73 28.91 -14.73
C SER A 357 -6.18 28.12 -13.53
N TYR A 358 -4.91 27.72 -13.62
CA TYR A 358 -4.26 26.99 -12.54
C TYR A 358 -4.16 27.84 -11.26
N GLU A 359 -3.92 29.14 -11.39
CA GLU A 359 -3.90 30.09 -10.25
C GLU A 359 -5.27 30.21 -9.58
N ALA A 360 -6.35 30.21 -10.38
CA ALA A 360 -7.72 30.20 -9.85
C ALA A 360 -8.02 28.90 -9.09
N PHE A 361 -7.54 27.76 -9.59
CA PHE A 361 -7.60 26.48 -8.89
C PHE A 361 -6.85 26.52 -7.56
N GLU A 362 -5.57 26.93 -7.54
CA GLU A 362 -4.76 26.96 -6.32
C GLU A 362 -5.35 27.90 -5.26
N LYS A 363 -5.83 29.07 -5.69
CA LYS A 363 -6.49 30.03 -4.80
C LYS A 363 -7.77 29.44 -4.22
N GLY A 364 -8.63 28.90 -5.07
CA GLY A 364 -9.91 28.32 -4.64
C GLY A 364 -9.75 27.11 -3.72
N TRP A 365 -8.75 26.26 -3.96
CA TRP A 365 -8.42 25.14 -3.08
C TRP A 365 -7.93 25.62 -1.70
N LYS A 366 -7.09 26.65 -1.63
CA LYS A 366 -6.66 27.25 -0.35
C LYS A 366 -7.82 27.88 0.41
N GLU A 367 -8.77 28.50 -0.30
CA GLU A 367 -10.01 29.03 0.31
C GLU A 367 -10.92 27.89 0.81
N PHE A 368 -11.04 26.81 0.05
CA PHE A 368 -11.75 25.60 0.45
C PHE A 368 -11.18 24.99 1.74
N LEU A 369 -9.86 24.89 1.85
CA LEU A 369 -9.19 24.42 3.07
C LEU A 369 -9.55 25.27 4.30
N LYS A 370 -9.56 26.60 4.16
CA LYS A 370 -9.95 27.52 5.25
C LYS A 370 -11.39 27.32 5.71
N GLN A 371 -12.28 26.84 4.83
CA GLN A 371 -13.68 26.59 5.15
C GLN A 371 -13.92 25.25 5.85
N LYS A 372 -12.95 24.33 5.88
CA LYS A 372 -13.10 23.00 6.49
C LYS A 372 -13.13 23.00 8.03
N ASN A 373 -12.85 24.14 8.68
CA ASN A 373 -12.80 24.25 10.15
C ASN A 373 -11.92 23.18 10.82
N LEU A 374 -10.72 22.97 10.27
CA LEU A 374 -9.80 21.92 10.70
C LEU A 374 -9.46 22.04 12.19
N LYS A 375 -9.52 20.92 12.90
CA LYS A 375 -9.21 20.85 14.33
C LYS A 375 -7.73 20.71 14.58
N LYS A 376 -7.23 21.47 15.55
CA LYS A 376 -5.87 21.33 16.10
C LYS A 376 -5.93 20.52 17.39
N THR A 377 -5.11 19.48 17.47
CA THR A 377 -5.04 18.56 18.60
C THR A 377 -3.57 18.39 19.00
N PRO A 378 -3.07 19.19 19.97
CA PRO A 378 -1.67 19.17 20.36
C PRO A 378 -1.23 17.81 20.92
N GLY A 379 -0.01 17.39 20.58
CA GLY A 379 0.62 16.19 21.14
C GLY A 379 0.15 14.87 20.51
N LEU A 380 -0.51 14.90 19.36
CA LEU A 380 -0.70 13.71 18.54
C LEU A 380 0.61 13.37 17.82
N GLU A 381 0.96 12.08 17.82
CA GLU A 381 2.07 11.54 17.05
C GLU A 381 1.55 10.88 15.78
N GLY A 382 2.32 11.00 14.70
CA GLY A 382 2.00 10.38 13.42
C GLY A 382 2.18 8.87 13.45
N GLU A 383 1.84 8.22 12.33
CA GLU A 383 2.00 6.77 12.22
C GLU A 383 3.47 6.41 12.07
N ASN A 384 4.00 5.65 13.03
CA ASN A 384 5.34 5.09 12.96
C ASN A 384 5.27 3.61 12.62
N PHE A 385 5.57 3.27 11.36
CA PHE A 385 5.66 1.90 10.91
C PHE A 385 6.96 1.24 11.42
N LYS A 386 6.85 0.49 12.52
CA LYS A 386 7.97 -0.30 13.06
C LYS A 386 7.97 -1.70 12.42
N ILE A 387 9.00 -2.01 11.65
CA ILE A 387 9.26 -3.37 11.13
C ILE A 387 9.56 -4.27 12.34
N LYS A 388 8.99 -5.48 12.36
CA LYS A 388 9.27 -6.46 13.42
C LYS A 388 10.75 -6.81 13.47
N GLY A 389 11.35 -6.69 14.65
CA GLY A 389 12.66 -7.28 14.94
C GLY A 389 12.60 -8.81 15.06
N PRO A 390 13.75 -9.47 15.33
CA PRO A 390 13.82 -10.91 15.50
C PRO A 390 13.05 -11.45 16.72
N ASN A 391 12.67 -10.58 17.67
CA ASN A 391 11.90 -10.95 18.87
C ASN A 391 10.73 -9.95 19.09
N PRO A 392 9.63 -10.06 18.32
CA PRO A 392 8.57 -9.04 18.28
C PRO A 392 7.81 -8.86 19.60
N GLU A 393 7.68 -9.94 20.39
CA GLU A 393 6.96 -9.93 21.67
C GLU A 393 7.65 -9.07 22.75
N GLU A 394 8.98 -8.88 22.65
CA GLU A 394 9.75 -8.03 23.58
C GLU A 394 9.70 -6.53 23.18
N GLU A 395 9.54 -6.23 21.89
CA GLU A 395 9.49 -4.86 21.35
C GLU A 395 8.17 -4.12 21.66
N GLU A 396 7.06 -4.85 21.89
CA GLU A 396 5.70 -4.28 22.00
C GLU A 396 5.39 -3.58 23.33
N LEU A 397 5.98 -3.99 24.44
CA LEU A 397 5.32 -3.78 25.74
C LEU A 397 5.72 -2.52 26.51
N PHE A 398 6.88 -1.91 26.21
CA PHE A 398 7.41 -0.81 27.03
C PHE A 398 8.15 0.31 26.27
N GLU A 399 8.51 0.15 25.00
CA GLU A 399 9.40 1.12 24.34
C GLU A 399 8.71 2.42 23.89
N GLU A 400 7.40 2.41 23.67
CA GLU A 400 6.65 3.60 23.19
C GLU A 400 6.31 4.62 24.29
N ILE A 401 6.49 4.26 25.56
CA ILE A 401 6.15 5.13 26.67
C ILE A 401 7.43 5.73 27.24
N GLU A 402 7.75 6.95 26.82
CA GLU A 402 8.98 7.63 27.22
C GLU A 402 9.08 7.78 28.75
N SER A 403 7.96 8.13 29.39
CA SER A 403 7.90 8.34 30.84
C SER A 403 8.19 7.05 31.62
N PHE A 404 9.35 7.00 32.26
CA PHE A 404 9.73 5.92 33.17
C PHE A 404 8.68 5.72 34.28
N GLN A 405 8.16 6.81 34.83
CA GLN A 405 7.13 6.76 35.86
C GLN A 405 5.84 6.10 35.34
N ALA A 406 5.41 6.44 34.12
CA ALA A 406 4.24 5.83 33.51
C ALA A 406 4.46 4.33 33.26
N ARG A 407 5.65 3.93 32.79
CA ARG A 407 6.02 2.51 32.60
C ARG A 407 5.92 1.71 33.90
N GLU A 408 6.45 2.23 34.99
CA GLU A 408 6.36 1.60 36.32
C GLU A 408 4.91 1.47 36.80
N GLN A 409 4.09 2.50 36.60
CA GLN A 409 2.67 2.48 36.96
C GLN A 409 1.88 1.45 36.14
N ILE A 410 2.16 1.35 34.84
CA ILE A 410 1.56 0.34 33.96
C ILE A 410 1.91 -1.06 34.43
N LYS A 411 3.20 -1.31 34.72
CA LYS A 411 3.67 -2.61 35.20
C LYS A 411 2.95 -3.02 36.49
N ARG A 412 2.85 -2.11 37.45
CA ARG A 412 2.09 -2.35 38.70
C ARG A 412 0.61 -2.60 38.42
N GLY A 413 0.03 -1.86 37.48
CA GLY A 413 -1.35 -2.07 37.03
C GLY A 413 -1.56 -3.48 36.47
N ASP A 414 -0.66 -3.95 35.61
CA ASP A 414 -0.69 -5.31 35.04
C ASP A 414 -0.54 -6.37 36.14
N ASP A 415 0.39 -6.18 37.08
CA ASP A 415 0.58 -7.08 38.22
C ASP A 415 -0.68 -7.15 39.10
N PHE A 416 -1.28 -6.01 39.45
CA PHE A 416 -2.53 -6.00 40.21
C PHE A 416 -3.68 -6.66 39.46
N ARG A 417 -3.79 -6.45 38.14
CA ARG A 417 -4.84 -7.08 37.32
C ARG A 417 -4.69 -8.60 37.29
N LYS A 418 -3.46 -9.10 37.08
CA LYS A 418 -3.14 -10.55 37.12
C LYS A 418 -3.45 -11.17 38.48
N LEU A 419 -3.24 -10.43 39.58
CA LEU A 419 -3.59 -10.85 40.95
C LEU A 419 -5.09 -10.71 41.27
N GLY A 420 -5.95 -10.33 40.31
CA GLY A 420 -7.38 -10.13 40.50
C GLY A 420 -7.75 -8.83 41.24
N ARG A 421 -6.78 -7.99 41.59
CA ARG A 421 -6.97 -6.68 42.27
C ARG A 421 -7.31 -5.59 41.26
N LYS A 422 -8.39 -5.78 40.51
CA LYS A 422 -8.78 -4.96 39.34
C LYS A 422 -9.00 -3.48 39.67
N GLN A 423 -9.55 -3.14 40.84
CA GLN A 423 -9.68 -1.74 41.28
C GLN A 423 -8.33 -1.06 41.51
N ALA A 424 -7.35 -1.78 42.07
CA ALA A 424 -6.00 -1.25 42.24
C ALA A 424 -5.30 -1.06 40.88
N ALA A 425 -5.50 -1.99 39.95
CA ALA A 425 -5.01 -1.87 38.58
C ALA A 425 -5.55 -0.62 37.87
N ILE A 426 -6.86 -0.37 37.95
CA ILE A 426 -7.49 0.85 37.42
C ILE A 426 -6.82 2.11 37.97
N LEU A 427 -6.56 2.15 39.28
CA LEU A 427 -5.93 3.32 39.90
C LEU A 427 -4.54 3.57 39.31
N GLU A 428 -3.71 2.53 39.16
CA GLU A 428 -2.37 2.68 38.59
C GLU A 428 -2.40 3.08 37.12
N TYR A 429 -3.30 2.54 36.29
CA TYR A 429 -3.47 2.99 34.91
C TYR A 429 -3.95 4.44 34.82
N GLN A 430 -4.85 4.87 35.71
CA GLN A 430 -5.26 6.28 35.79
C GLN A 430 -4.09 7.18 36.22
N ARG A 431 -3.15 6.70 37.06
CA ARG A 431 -1.93 7.44 37.36
C ARG A 431 -1.06 7.56 36.10
N ALA A 432 -0.89 6.47 35.36
CA ALA A 432 -0.10 6.45 34.14
C ALA A 432 -0.65 7.41 33.07
N LEU A 433 -1.98 7.47 32.91
CA LEU A 433 -2.64 8.43 32.01
C LEU A 433 -2.49 9.90 32.42
N ARG A 434 -2.19 10.20 33.69
CA ARG A 434 -1.84 11.57 34.10
C ARG A 434 -0.43 11.94 33.65
N SER A 435 0.48 10.97 33.58
CA SER A 435 1.86 11.17 33.13
C SER A 435 1.98 11.18 31.60
N VAL A 436 1.20 10.34 30.91
CA VAL A 436 1.13 10.29 29.45
C VAL A 436 -0.34 10.38 29.04
N PRO A 437 -0.88 11.61 28.97
CA PRO A 437 -2.24 11.84 28.50
C PRO A 437 -2.43 11.25 27.10
N ASN A 438 -3.63 10.80 26.80
CA ASN A 438 -4.02 10.32 25.47
C ASN A 438 -3.28 9.08 24.97
N SER A 439 -2.60 8.28 25.78
CA SER A 439 -2.00 7.02 25.31
C SER A 439 -3.07 5.96 24.98
N PRO A 440 -3.22 5.53 23.70
CA PRO A 440 -4.16 4.47 23.34
C PRO A 440 -3.84 3.15 24.04
N PHE A 441 -2.56 2.86 24.25
CA PHE A 441 -2.10 1.68 24.98
C PHE A 441 -2.65 1.63 26.41
N ILE A 442 -2.52 2.73 27.18
CA ILE A 442 -2.99 2.77 28.56
C ILE A 442 -4.53 2.79 28.61
N LEU A 443 -5.17 3.53 27.69
CA LEU A 443 -6.64 3.56 27.57
C LEU A 443 -7.21 2.15 27.33
N ASN A 444 -6.57 1.36 26.47
CA ASN A 444 -6.95 -0.03 26.22
C ASN A 444 -6.79 -0.94 27.45
N LYS A 445 -5.66 -0.83 28.18
CA LYS A 445 -5.48 -1.58 29.44
C LYS A 445 -6.54 -1.22 30.48
N LEU A 446 -6.86 0.07 30.58
CA LEU A 446 -7.90 0.56 31.48
C LEU A 446 -9.28 0.03 31.06
N ALA A 447 -9.61 0.07 29.77
CA ALA A 447 -10.86 -0.46 29.22
C ALA A 447 -11.03 -1.95 29.49
N LEU A 448 -10.01 -2.75 29.18
CA LEU A 448 -10.01 -4.19 29.42
C LEU A 448 -10.25 -4.51 30.90
N THR A 449 -9.63 -3.75 31.80
CA THR A 449 -9.82 -3.92 33.25
C THR A 449 -11.24 -3.54 33.70
N TYR A 450 -11.86 -2.54 33.07
CA TYR A 450 -13.27 -2.21 33.29
C TYR A 450 -14.20 -3.31 32.78
N MET A 451 -13.94 -3.90 31.60
CA MET A 451 -14.70 -5.03 31.06
C MET A 451 -14.64 -6.24 32.00
N GLU A 452 -13.44 -6.56 32.51
CA GLU A 452 -13.23 -7.62 33.50
C GLU A 452 -13.97 -7.40 34.83
N LEU A 453 -14.38 -6.16 35.14
CA LEU A 453 -15.24 -5.79 36.29
C LEU A 453 -16.72 -5.67 35.93
N GLY A 454 -17.10 -5.92 34.67
CA GLY A 454 -18.46 -5.74 34.17
C GLY A 454 -18.87 -4.29 33.95
N ASN A 455 -17.95 -3.32 34.04
CA ASN A 455 -18.24 -1.91 33.82
C ASN A 455 -18.07 -1.54 32.34
N LEU A 456 -18.99 -2.04 31.51
CA LEU A 456 -18.90 -1.94 30.06
C LEU A 456 -19.00 -0.50 29.54
N ASP A 457 -19.78 0.37 30.19
CA ASP A 457 -19.90 1.78 29.78
C ASP A 457 -18.58 2.55 29.95
N LYS A 458 -17.89 2.37 31.09
CA LYS A 458 -16.58 2.99 31.29
C LYS A 458 -15.53 2.44 30.35
N ALA A 459 -15.59 1.14 30.06
CA ALA A 459 -14.69 0.52 29.09
C ALA A 459 -14.87 1.13 27.70
N LYS A 460 -16.12 1.21 27.23
CA LYS A 460 -16.47 1.82 25.94
C LYS A 460 -15.96 3.26 25.85
N GLN A 461 -16.18 4.08 26.87
CA GLN A 461 -15.70 5.47 26.90
C GLN A 461 -14.16 5.55 26.72
N GLN A 462 -13.39 4.65 27.35
CA GLN A 462 -11.94 4.66 27.18
C GLN A 462 -11.51 4.20 25.79
N LEU A 463 -12.21 3.24 25.19
CA LEU A 463 -11.93 2.74 23.85
C LEU A 463 -12.29 3.78 22.78
N GLU A 464 -13.42 4.46 22.90
CA GLU A 464 -13.80 5.58 22.01
C GLU A 464 -12.75 6.69 22.08
N LYS A 465 -12.31 7.05 23.29
CA LYS A 465 -11.19 8.00 23.46
C LYS A 465 -9.89 7.49 22.82
N ALA A 466 -9.60 6.19 22.88
CA ALA A 466 -8.41 5.63 22.24
C ALA A 466 -8.47 5.76 20.71
N LEU A 467 -9.66 5.57 20.10
CA LEU A 467 -9.87 5.79 18.66
C LEU A 467 -9.80 7.27 18.26
N GLU A 468 -10.28 8.19 19.12
CA GLU A 468 -10.15 9.63 18.89
C GLU A 468 -8.68 10.07 18.83
N VAL A 469 -7.79 9.43 19.60
CA VAL A 469 -6.36 9.71 19.55
C VAL A 469 -5.71 9.02 18.37
N ASN A 470 -5.91 7.70 18.23
CA ASN A 470 -5.29 6.91 17.19
C ASN A 470 -6.32 5.93 16.59
N PRO A 471 -6.90 6.27 15.42
CA PRO A 471 -7.89 5.44 14.76
C PRO A 471 -7.31 4.16 14.13
N ASN A 472 -5.99 3.97 14.20
CA ASN A 472 -5.27 2.81 13.65
C ASN A 472 -4.65 1.94 14.76
N TYR A 473 -5.05 2.16 16.02
CA TYR A 473 -4.62 1.34 17.14
C TYR A 473 -5.41 0.03 17.20
N VAL A 474 -4.86 -1.04 16.61
CA VAL A 474 -5.54 -2.32 16.38
C VAL A 474 -6.22 -2.92 17.63
N THR A 475 -5.55 -2.88 18.79
CA THR A 475 -6.08 -3.44 20.05
C THR A 475 -7.38 -2.77 20.47
N THR A 476 -7.59 -1.50 20.10
CA THR A 476 -8.82 -0.77 20.43
C THR A 476 -10.01 -1.41 19.74
N TYR A 477 -9.89 -1.75 18.46
CA TYR A 477 -10.95 -2.43 17.72
C TYR A 477 -11.16 -3.86 18.21
N THR A 478 -10.09 -4.60 18.55
CA THR A 478 -10.22 -5.93 19.16
C THR A 478 -11.04 -5.85 20.46
N ASN A 479 -10.69 -4.93 21.37
CA ASN A 479 -11.37 -4.75 22.64
C ASN A 479 -12.81 -4.24 22.48
N LEU A 480 -13.09 -3.37 21.50
CA LEU A 480 -14.47 -2.95 21.17
C LEU A 480 -15.29 -4.13 20.65
N GLY A 481 -14.69 -4.96 19.80
CA GLY A 481 -15.30 -6.20 19.32
C GLY A 481 -15.69 -7.11 20.49
N ASP A 482 -14.74 -7.37 21.40
CA ASP A 482 -14.97 -8.18 22.61
C ASP A 482 -16.05 -7.56 23.53
N LEU A 483 -16.04 -6.24 23.68
CA LEU A 483 -17.04 -5.51 24.46
C LEU A 483 -18.44 -5.71 23.89
N TYR A 484 -18.61 -5.53 22.59
CA TYR A 484 -19.91 -5.73 21.93
C TYR A 484 -20.33 -7.20 21.92
N LEU A 485 -19.38 -8.13 21.80
CA LEU A 485 -19.63 -9.56 21.93
C LEU A 485 -20.21 -9.91 23.31
N ILE A 486 -19.62 -9.36 24.39
CA ILE A 486 -20.11 -9.53 25.77
C ILE A 486 -21.52 -8.92 25.93
N GLN A 487 -21.79 -7.79 25.28
CA GLN A 487 -23.11 -7.15 25.29
C GLN A 487 -24.17 -7.90 24.45
N GLY A 488 -23.76 -8.88 23.65
CA GLY A 488 -24.64 -9.58 22.72
C GLY A 488 -24.96 -8.79 21.44
N ASP A 489 -24.26 -7.67 21.20
CA ASP A 489 -24.36 -6.91 19.96
C ASP A 489 -23.39 -7.46 18.92
N TYR A 490 -23.77 -8.59 18.33
CA TYR A 490 -22.92 -9.34 17.42
C TYR A 490 -22.61 -8.57 16.13
N ALA A 491 -23.50 -7.68 15.68
CA ALA A 491 -23.27 -6.87 14.48
C ALA A 491 -22.13 -5.88 14.69
N ARG A 492 -22.17 -5.08 15.77
CA ARG A 492 -21.08 -4.17 16.11
C ARG A 492 -19.79 -4.89 16.50
N ALA A 493 -19.90 -6.10 17.07
CA ALA A 493 -18.72 -6.93 17.31
C ALA A 493 -18.00 -7.28 16.00
N VAL A 494 -18.73 -7.77 14.99
CA VAL A 494 -18.18 -8.07 13.65
C VAL A 494 -17.57 -6.83 13.00
N GLU A 495 -18.25 -5.68 13.03
CA GLU A 495 -17.73 -4.44 12.47
C GLU A 495 -16.37 -4.06 13.06
N ASN A 496 -16.24 -4.11 14.39
CA ASN A 496 -14.98 -3.78 15.06
C ASN A 496 -13.90 -4.83 14.80
N TYR A 497 -14.24 -6.12 14.79
CA TYR A 497 -13.27 -7.15 14.42
C TYR A 497 -12.79 -7.03 12.97
N LEU A 498 -13.66 -6.62 12.04
CA LEU A 498 -13.26 -6.34 10.64
C LEU A 498 -12.30 -5.14 10.56
N GLU A 499 -12.53 -4.08 11.32
CA GLU A 499 -11.59 -2.95 11.43
C GLU A 499 -10.24 -3.40 12.04
N SER A 500 -10.27 -4.30 13.03
CA SER A 500 -9.06 -4.90 13.59
C SER A 500 -8.31 -5.75 12.56
N ASN A 501 -9.01 -6.61 11.83
CA ASN A 501 -8.47 -7.46 10.77
C ASN A 501 -7.88 -6.65 9.61
N GLN A 502 -8.48 -5.49 9.32
CA GLN A 502 -7.96 -4.55 8.32
C GLN A 502 -6.59 -3.99 8.71
N ILE A 503 -6.23 -4.00 9.99
CA ILE A 503 -4.92 -3.51 10.46
C ILE A 503 -3.97 -4.69 10.68
N ASN A 504 -4.39 -5.69 11.47
CA ASN A 504 -3.63 -6.90 11.72
C ASN A 504 -4.54 -8.15 11.65
N PRO A 505 -4.43 -8.95 10.57
CA PRO A 505 -5.23 -10.15 10.37
C PRO A 505 -4.63 -11.40 11.03
N PHE A 506 -3.55 -11.29 11.81
CA PHE A 506 -2.81 -12.45 12.33
C PHE A 506 -3.11 -12.77 13.80
N ASN A 507 -4.19 -12.23 14.36
CA ASN A 507 -4.64 -12.57 15.70
C ASN A 507 -5.79 -13.61 15.63
N PRO A 508 -5.55 -14.87 16.03
CA PRO A 508 -6.54 -15.95 15.93
C PRO A 508 -7.82 -15.67 16.73
N ALA A 509 -7.72 -14.92 17.84
CA ALA A 509 -8.87 -14.60 18.68
C ALA A 509 -9.91 -13.75 17.94
N ILE A 510 -9.47 -12.85 17.04
CA ILE A 510 -10.36 -12.01 16.24
C ILE A 510 -11.22 -12.89 15.34
N HIS A 511 -10.61 -13.81 14.58
CA HIS A 511 -11.31 -14.71 13.68
C HIS A 511 -12.24 -15.68 14.43
N LYS A 512 -11.78 -16.22 15.56
CA LYS A 512 -12.61 -17.04 16.44
C LYS A 512 -13.88 -16.30 16.89
N ASN A 513 -13.70 -15.08 17.40
CA ASN A 513 -14.80 -14.29 17.95
C ASN A 513 -15.72 -13.74 16.84
N MET A 514 -15.17 -13.39 15.67
CA MET A 514 -15.96 -13.11 14.46
C MET A 514 -16.80 -14.31 14.08
N GLY A 515 -16.26 -15.52 14.11
CA GLY A 515 -17.01 -16.74 13.81
C GLY A 515 -18.16 -16.97 14.79
N ILE A 516 -17.92 -16.76 16.09
CA ILE A 516 -18.98 -16.80 17.12
C ILE A 516 -20.07 -15.75 16.82
N ALA A 517 -19.68 -14.51 16.54
CA ALA A 517 -20.60 -13.43 16.25
C ALA A 517 -21.43 -13.71 14.98
N TYR A 518 -20.81 -14.16 13.90
CA TYR A 518 -21.51 -14.56 12.67
C TYR A 518 -22.48 -15.72 12.90
N TYR A 519 -22.10 -16.72 13.69
CA TYR A 519 -22.99 -17.83 14.03
C TYR A 519 -24.22 -17.33 14.80
N LYS A 520 -24.03 -16.41 15.75
CA LYS A 520 -25.13 -15.76 16.48
C LYS A 520 -26.00 -14.84 15.62
N LEU A 521 -25.46 -14.30 14.53
CA LEU A 521 -26.19 -13.57 13.50
C LEU A 521 -26.86 -14.48 12.45
N ASN A 522 -26.89 -15.80 12.68
CA ASN A 522 -27.44 -16.78 11.74
C ASN A 522 -26.75 -16.77 10.37
N ASN A 523 -25.43 -16.55 10.35
CA ASN A 523 -24.59 -16.62 9.16
C ASN A 523 -23.52 -17.72 9.33
N PRO A 524 -23.91 -19.01 9.23
CA PRO A 524 -23.02 -20.14 9.50
C PRO A 524 -21.87 -20.25 8.49
N ASP A 525 -22.07 -19.85 7.22
CA ASP A 525 -21.04 -19.93 6.20
C ASP A 525 -19.85 -19.00 6.51
N ARG A 526 -20.14 -17.75 6.89
CA ARG A 526 -19.10 -16.84 7.36
C ARG A 526 -18.49 -17.31 8.66
N ALA A 527 -19.28 -17.85 9.59
CA ALA A 527 -18.76 -18.40 10.83
C ALA A 527 -17.70 -19.50 10.59
N VAL A 528 -18.02 -20.46 9.72
CA VAL A 528 -17.11 -21.54 9.32
C VAL A 528 -15.87 -21.00 8.62
N SER A 529 -16.01 -20.00 7.75
CA SER A 529 -14.86 -19.36 7.10
C SER A 529 -13.91 -18.73 8.13
N GLU A 530 -14.46 -17.98 9.09
CA GLU A 530 -13.66 -17.33 10.13
C GLU A 530 -13.04 -18.33 11.11
N TRP A 531 -13.72 -19.42 11.45
CA TRP A 531 -13.11 -20.49 12.27
C TRP A 531 -12.01 -21.25 11.54
N LYS A 532 -12.11 -21.46 10.21
CA LYS A 532 -10.99 -22.00 9.42
C LYS A 532 -9.80 -21.05 9.43
N ASN A 533 -10.06 -19.76 9.27
CA ASN A 533 -9.06 -18.70 9.38
C ASN A 533 -8.35 -18.73 10.74
N ALA A 534 -9.10 -18.86 11.84
CA ALA A 534 -8.53 -19.01 13.18
C ALA A 534 -7.62 -20.26 13.30
N LEU A 535 -7.99 -21.40 12.71
CA LEU A 535 -7.17 -22.63 12.74
C LEU A 535 -5.93 -22.58 11.84
N ILE A 536 -5.89 -21.71 10.82
CA ILE A 536 -4.66 -21.46 10.07
C ILE A 536 -3.61 -20.80 11.00
N LEU A 537 -4.06 -19.91 11.87
CA LEU A 537 -3.20 -19.14 12.79
C LEU A 537 -2.88 -19.90 14.09
N ASP A 538 -3.85 -20.61 14.65
CA ASP A 538 -3.68 -21.50 15.81
C ASP A 538 -4.34 -22.87 15.54
N PRO A 539 -3.59 -23.83 14.98
CA PRO A 539 -4.09 -25.17 14.69
C PRO A 539 -4.50 -25.99 15.93
N THR A 540 -4.15 -25.52 17.13
CA THR A 540 -4.36 -26.24 18.40
C THR A 540 -5.55 -25.74 19.21
N ASP A 541 -6.27 -24.71 18.74
CA ASP A 541 -7.46 -24.20 19.44
C ASP A 541 -8.61 -25.22 19.38
N MET A 542 -8.69 -26.05 20.42
CA MET A 542 -9.72 -27.08 20.59
C MET A 542 -11.14 -26.52 20.58
N SER A 543 -11.36 -25.28 21.02
CA SER A 543 -12.69 -24.69 21.00
C SER A 543 -13.16 -24.35 19.58
N VAL A 544 -12.24 -23.91 18.72
CA VAL A 544 -12.53 -23.64 17.30
C VAL A 544 -12.79 -24.95 16.55
N ILE A 545 -12.03 -26.01 16.86
CA ILE A 545 -12.28 -27.36 16.32
C ILE A 545 -13.71 -27.82 16.68
N GLN A 546 -14.12 -27.67 17.94
CA GLN A 546 -15.47 -28.00 18.38
C GLN A 546 -16.55 -27.17 17.66
N PHE A 547 -16.34 -25.87 17.45
CA PHE A 547 -17.28 -25.03 16.72
C PHE A 547 -17.47 -25.50 15.27
N LEU A 548 -16.38 -25.88 14.59
CA LEU A 548 -16.45 -26.42 13.23
C LEU A 548 -17.14 -27.79 13.17
N GLU A 549 -16.97 -28.64 14.19
CA GLU A 549 -17.68 -29.92 14.29
C GLU A 549 -19.19 -29.71 14.50
N GLN A 550 -19.57 -28.78 15.38
CA GLN A 550 -20.97 -28.42 15.63
C GLN A 550 -21.65 -27.82 14.38
N ALA A 551 -20.92 -27.01 13.62
CA ALA A 551 -21.43 -26.44 12.37
C ALA A 551 -21.71 -27.48 11.29
N LYS A 552 -20.99 -28.63 11.30
CA LYS A 552 -21.22 -29.74 10.36
C LYS A 552 -22.45 -30.59 10.70
N THR A 553 -22.89 -30.57 11.96
CA THR A 553 -24.00 -31.40 12.46
C THR A 553 -25.31 -30.65 12.62
N SER A 554 -25.30 -29.32 12.42
CA SER A 554 -26.50 -28.49 12.41
C SER A 554 -27.17 -28.60 11.03
N PRO A 555 -28.47 -28.99 10.95
CA PRO A 555 -29.16 -29.25 9.69
C PRO A 555 -29.46 -28.01 8.85
#